data_AF-A0AA37IKV7-F1
#
_entry.id   AF-A0AA37IKV7-F1
#
_cell.length_a   1.000
_cell.length_b   1.000
_cell.length_c   1.000
_cell.angle_alpha   90.00
_cell.angle_beta   90.00
_cell.angle_gamma   90.00
#
_symmetry.space_group_name_H-M   'P 1'
#
loop_
_entity.id
_entity.type
_entity.pdbx_description
1 polymer ?
#
loop_
_entity_poly.entity_id
_entity_poly.type
_entity_poly.pdbx_seq_one_letter_code
_entity_poly.pdbx_strand_id
1 'polypeptide(L)' 'MLDKFMTLPLVARRAVTAITLFFVACVAARLPDTPFCNWIFGLSLVGSFWASGVMVPAIKVVLYVFKVALRIKASSW' A
#
# COMPACT_ATOMS: atom_id res chain seq x y z
N MET A 1 -6.69 10.16 23.26
CA MET A 1 -5.78 9.92 22.11
C MET A 1 -6.53 9.29 20.96
N LEU A 2 -7.18 8.14 21.18
CA LEU A 2 -7.94 7.40 20.16
C LEU A 2 -9.17 8.16 19.64
N ASP A 3 -9.89 8.87 20.51
CA ASP A 3 -11.01 9.76 20.10
C ASP A 3 -10.57 10.89 19.18
N LYS A 4 -9.44 11.55 19.49
CA LYS A 4 -8.88 12.58 18.61
C LYS A 4 -8.50 11.99 17.25
N PHE A 5 -7.95 10.78 17.23
CA PHE A 5 -7.68 10.03 16.01
C PHE A 5 -8.96 9.67 15.25
N MET A 6 -10.04 9.40 15.97
CA MET A 6 -11.37 9.12 15.42
C MET A 6 -12.08 10.36 14.87
N THR A 7 -11.75 11.55 15.35
CA THR A 7 -12.31 12.79 14.82
C THR A 7 -11.63 13.26 13.52
N LEU A 8 -10.47 12.70 13.15
CA LEU A 8 -9.81 13.05 11.89
C LEU A 8 -10.54 12.49 10.66
N PRO A 9 -10.54 13.24 9.54
CA PRO A 9 -11.10 12.76 8.29
C PRO A 9 -10.42 11.45 7.87
N LEU A 10 -11.18 10.56 7.25
CA LEU A 10 -10.77 9.19 6.92
C LEU A 10 -9.44 9.16 6.14
N VAL A 11 -9.23 10.17 5.30
CA VAL A 11 -7.99 10.38 4.52
C VAL A 11 -6.81 10.73 5.42
N ALA A 12 -6.99 11.61 6.40
CA ALA A 12 -5.91 11.98 7.33
C ALA A 12 -5.51 10.79 8.21
N ARG A 13 -6.46 9.96 8.67
CA ARG A 13 -6.13 8.74 9.42
C ARG A 13 -5.31 7.75 8.60
N ARG A 14 -5.68 7.58 7.33
CA ARG A 14 -4.98 6.74 6.35
C ARG A 14 -3.59 7.25 6.01
N ALA A 15 -3.44 8.57 5.89
CA ALA A 15 -2.15 9.21 5.67
C ALA A 15 -1.24 9.00 6.88
N VAL A 16 -1.74 9.18 8.11
CA VAL A 16 -0.94 8.98 9.31
C VAL A 16 -0.54 7.51 9.46
N THR A 17 -1.43 6.55 9.25
CA THR A 17 -1.05 5.13 9.30
C THR A 17 -0.04 4.75 8.22
N ALA A 18 -0.17 5.30 7.00
CA ALA A 18 0.80 5.08 5.92
C ALA A 18 2.18 5.66 6.25
N ILE A 19 2.24 6.89 6.78
CA ILE A 19 3.48 7.55 7.17
C ILE A 19 4.17 6.79 8.30
N THR A 20 3.42 6.37 9.33
CA THR A 20 3.99 5.62 10.46
C THR A 20 4.58 4.29 10.00
N LEU A 21 3.88 3.55 9.12
CA LEU A 21 4.39 2.29 8.57
C LEU A 21 5.60 2.49 7.65
N PHE A 22 5.63 3.58 6.88
CA PHE A 22 6.79 3.94 6.07
C PHE A 22 8.02 4.25 6.93
N PHE A 23 7.84 4.98 8.03
CA PHE A 23 8.91 5.22 9.00
C PHE A 23 9.43 3.92 9.62
N VAL A 24 8.55 2.99 9.97
CA VAL A 24 8.94 1.67 10.48
C VAL A 24 9.75 0.89 9.43
N ALA A 25 9.36 0.95 8.16
CA ALA A 25 10.13 0.36 7.07
C ALA A 25 11.53 1.02 6.91
N CYS A 26 11.63 2.35 6.97
CA CYS A 26 12.92 3.05 6.91
C CYS A 26 13.85 2.70 8.08
N VAL A 27 13.29 2.53 9.29
CA VAL A 27 14.06 2.10 10.46
C VAL A 27 14.49 0.65 10.31
N ALA A 28 13.59 -0.24 9.89
CA ALA A 28 13.90 -1.65 9.63
C ALA A 28 15.00 -1.84 8.56
N ALA A 29 15.04 -0.98 7.55
CA ALA A 29 16.09 -0.99 6.52
C ALA A 29 17.47 -0.56 7.02
N ARG A 30 17.56 0.11 8.18
CA ARG A 30 18.84 0.46 8.82
C ARG A 30 19.27 -0.54 9.89
N LEU A 31 18.42 -1.52 10.22
CA LEU A 31 18.74 -2.58 11.16
C LEU A 31 19.44 -3.75 10.43
N PRO A 32 20.28 -4.53 11.13
CA PRO A 32 21.00 -5.65 10.53
C PRO A 32 20.06 -6.66 9.87
N ASP A 33 20.51 -7.23 8.74
CA ASP A 33 19.79 -8.17 7.88
C ASP A 33 19.44 -9.46 8.61
N THR A 34 18.43 -9.39 9.47
CA THR A 34 17.81 -10.54 10.11
C THR A 34 16.55 -10.89 9.32
N PRO A 35 16.21 -12.18 9.21
CA PRO A 35 14.99 -12.60 8.51
C PRO A 35 13.75 -11.92 9.11
N PHE A 36 13.74 -11.67 10.41
CA PHE A 36 12.69 -10.93 11.10
C PHE A 36 12.56 -9.47 10.63
N CYS A 37 13.68 -8.74 10.44
CA CYS A 37 13.66 -7.38 9.91
C CYS A 37 13.18 -7.33 8.45
N ASN A 38 13.55 -8.30 7.62
CA ASN A 38 13.04 -8.39 6.24
C ASN A 38 11.51 -8.61 6.20
N TRP A 39 10.98 -9.45 7.09
CA TRP A 39 9.54 -9.64 7.23
C TRP A 39 8.83 -8.36 7.70
N ILE A 40 9.37 -7.67 8.70
CA ILE A 40 8.82 -6.40 9.18
C ILE A 40 8.86 -5.31 8.11
N PHE A 41 9.96 -5.23 7.37
CA PHE A 41 10.11 -4.30 6.26
C PHE A 41 9.06 -4.55 5.17
N GLY A 42 8.92 -5.81 4.74
CA GLY A 42 7.93 -6.20 3.74
C GLY A 42 6.49 -5.93 4.18
N LEU A 43 6.12 -6.32 5.41
CA LEU A 43 4.79 -6.11 5.95
C LEU A 43 4.48 -4.62 6.17
N SER A 44 5.46 -3.82 6.59
CA SER A 44 5.29 -2.37 6.77
C SER A 44 5.13 -1.65 5.44
N LEU A 45 5.87 -2.05 4.40
CA LEU A 45 5.69 -1.53 3.04
C LEU A 45 4.30 -1.87 2.50
N VAL A 46 3.90 -3.14 2.53
CA VAL A 46 2.56 -3.57 2.08
C VAL A 46 1.46 -2.85 2.86
N GLY A 47 1.61 -2.75 4.18
CA GLY A 47 0.69 -2.02 5.04
C GLY A 47 0.60 -0.52 4.71
N SER A 48 1.72 0.12 4.34
CA SER A 48 1.73 1.53 3.93
C SER A 48 1.03 1.78 2.59
N PHE A 49 1.21 0.87 1.62
CA PHE A 49 0.50 0.90 0.33
C PHE A 49 -0.99 0.60 0.47
N TRP A 50 -1.35 -0.27 1.42
CA TRP A 50 -2.74 -0.56 1.74
C TRP A 50 -3.42 0.62 2.46
N ALA A 51 -2.75 1.18 3.47
CA ALA A 51 -3.25 2.31 4.25
C ALA A 51 -3.42 3.58 3.42
N SER A 52 -2.50 3.87 2.50
CA SER A 52 -2.58 5.03 1.61
C SER A 52 -3.74 4.98 0.61
N GLY A 53 -4.40 3.82 0.47
CA GLY A 53 -5.49 3.62 -0.47
C GLY A 53 -5.05 3.63 -1.94
N VAL A 54 -3.74 3.72 -2.21
CA VAL A 54 -3.13 3.67 -3.56
C VAL A 54 -3.32 2.30 -4.21
N MET A 55 -3.53 1.26 -3.40
CA MET A 55 -3.84 -0.07 -3.91
C MET A 55 -5.15 -0.11 -4.73
N VAL A 56 -6.13 0.74 -4.41
CA VAL A 56 -7.41 0.80 -5.16
C VAL A 56 -7.26 1.35 -6.58
N PRO A 57 -6.63 2.51 -6.83
CA PRO A 57 -6.38 2.97 -8.19
C PRO A 57 -5.42 2.05 -8.94
N ALA A 58 -4.40 1.47 -8.27
CA ALA A 58 -3.50 0.50 -8.89
C ALA A 58 -4.26 -0.73 -9.41
N ILE A 59 -5.14 -1.33 -8.58
CA ILE A 59 -5.97 -2.47 -8.98
C ILE A 59 -6.88 -2.09 -10.16
N LYS A 60 -7.49 -0.89 -10.14
CA LYS A 60 -8.33 -0.42 -11.25
C LYS A 60 -7.56 -0.30 -12.56
N VAL A 61 -6.34 0.22 -12.52
CA VAL A 61 -5.46 0.32 -13.70
C VAL A 61 -5.10 -1.06 -14.22
N VAL A 62 -4.73 -1.99 -13.35
CA VAL A 62 -4.41 -3.38 -13.75
C VAL A 62 -5.62 -4.05 -14.41
N LEU A 63 -6.81 -3.93 -13.82
CA LEU A 63 -8.04 -4.46 -14.41
C LEU A 63 -8.38 -3.81 -15.75
N TYR A 64 -8.12 -2.51 -15.89
CA TYR A 64 -8.31 -1.79 -17.15
C TYR A 64 -7.35 -2.30 -18.23
N VAL A 65 -6.05 -2.42 -17.92
CA VAL A 65 -5.05 -2.98 -18.84
C VAL A 65 -5.41 -4.42 -19.23
N PHE A 66 -5.84 -5.24 -18.26
CA PHE A 66 -6.28 -6.60 -18.53
C PHE A 66 -7.51 -6.64 -19.46
N LYS A 67 -8.49 -5.76 -19.24
CA LYS A 67 -9.67 -5.62 -20.12
C LYS A 67 -9.27 -5.19 -21.55
N VAL A 68 -8.32 -4.28 -21.68
CA VAL A 68 -7.79 -3.86 -23.00
C VAL A 68 -7.05 -5.00 -23.68
N ALA A 69 -6.19 -5.72 -22.96
CA ALA A 69 -5.47 -6.88 -23.49
C ALA A 69 -6.44 -7.97 -23.98
N LEU A 70 -7.51 -8.26 -23.22
CA LEU A 70 -8.55 -9.20 -23.63
C LEU A 70 -9.33 -8.72 -24.86
N ARG A 71 -9.67 -7.42 -24.94
CA ARG A 71 -10.32 -6.82 -26.13
C ARG A 71 -9.46 -6.97 -27.38
N ILE A 72 -8.16 -6.72 -27.29
CA ILE A 72 -7.23 -6.86 -28.42
C ILE A 72 -7.17 -8.32 -28.87
N LYS A 73 -7.06 -9.26 -27.92
CA LYS A 73 -7.00 -10.70 -28.22
C LYS A 73 -8.32 -11.26 -28.78
N ALA A 74 -9.45 -10.68 -28.39
CA ALA A 74 -10.78 -11.08 -28.88
C ALA A 74 -11.13 -10.45 -30.24
N SER A 75 -10.51 -9.33 -30.61
CA SER A 75 -10.74 -8.62 -31.88
C SER A 75 -9.89 -9.13 -33.05
N SER A 76 -8.97 -10.06 -32.82
CA SER A 76 -8.14 -10.67 -33.87
C SER A 76 -8.83 -11.84 -34.58
N TRP A 77 -10.15 -11.76 -34.74
CA TRP A 77 -10.99 -12.70 -35.49
C TRP A 77 -11.79 -11.94 -36.52
#